data_AF-A0A9D2DK10-F1
#
_entry.id   AF-A0A9D2DK10-F1
#
_cell.length_a   1.000
_cell.length_b   1.000
_cell.length_c   1.000
_cell.angle_alpha   90.00
_cell.angle_beta   90.00
_cell.angle_gamma   90.00
#
_symmetry.space_group_name_H-M   'P 1'
#
loop_
_entity.id
_entity.type
_entity.pdbx_description
1 polymer ?
#
loop_
_entity_poly.entity_id
_entity_poly.type
_entity_poly.pdbx_seq_one_letter_code
_entity_poly.pdbx_strand_id
1 'polypeptide(L)'
;MATSMTSLNTKLSVEEKDAFVRNTAALGLTPSAAIKVFVHMFNECGGFPFEVRRQVSDEATTYLSADDYGRFASALDSAMPVATQELLGREFSWEG
;
A
#
# COMPACT_ATOMS: atom_id res chain seq x y z
N MET A 1 -13.82 -18.85 28.01
CA MET A 1 -14.22 -17.95 26.91
C MET A 1 -14.36 -18.81 25.67
N ALA A 2 -15.57 -18.99 25.15
CA ALA A 2 -15.77 -19.74 23.92
C ALA A 2 -15.27 -18.87 22.75
N THR A 3 -14.25 -19.32 22.04
CA THR A 3 -13.80 -18.68 20.80
C THR A 3 -14.87 -18.87 19.73
N SER A 4 -15.59 -17.80 19.38
CA SER A 4 -16.48 -17.78 18.23
C SER A 4 -15.65 -17.93 16.96
N MET A 5 -15.83 -19.04 16.25
CA MET A 5 -15.24 -19.24 14.93
C MET A 5 -16.15 -18.62 13.88
N THR A 6 -15.58 -17.83 12.96
CA THR A 6 -16.29 -17.24 11.83
C THR A 6 -15.62 -17.64 10.52
N SER A 7 -16.37 -17.64 9.42
CA SER A 7 -15.87 -17.97 8.09
C SER A 7 -15.33 -16.73 7.37
N LEU A 8 -14.22 -16.91 6.66
CA LEU A 8 -13.72 -15.95 5.68
C LEU A 8 -14.06 -16.48 4.29
N ASN A 9 -14.86 -15.76 3.52
CA ASN A 9 -15.30 -16.17 2.19
C ASN A 9 -14.71 -15.23 1.13
N THR A 10 -14.09 -15.79 0.10
CA THR A 10 -13.59 -15.04 -1.05
C THR A 10 -13.82 -15.85 -2.33
N LYS A 11 -14.01 -15.15 -3.45
CA LYS A 11 -14.13 -15.78 -4.77
C LYS A 11 -12.77 -15.69 -5.48
N LEU A 12 -12.36 -16.80 -6.08
CA LEU A 12 -11.14 -16.93 -6.87
C LEU A 12 -11.51 -17.46 -8.25
N SER A 13 -10.68 -17.17 -9.26
CA SER A 13 -10.78 -17.88 -10.53
C SER A 13 -10.45 -19.38 -10.35
N VAL A 14 -10.81 -20.19 -11.34
CA VAL A 14 -10.53 -21.63 -11.30
C VAL A 14 -9.02 -21.87 -11.34
N GLU A 15 -8.32 -21.09 -12.16
CA GLU A 15 -6.88 -21.17 -12.39
C GLU A 15 -6.10 -20.81 -11.12
N GLU A 16 -6.48 -19.73 -10.44
CA GLU A 16 -5.88 -19.32 -9.17
C GLU A 16 -6.10 -20.36 -8.08
N LYS A 17 -7.32 -20.92 -7.98
CA LYS A 17 -7.64 -21.95 -7.02
C LYS A 17 -6.77 -23.20 -7.24
N ASP A 18 -6.65 -23.66 -8.48
CA ASP A 18 -5.85 -24.84 -8.80
C ASP A 18 -4.37 -24.62 -8.52
N ALA A 19 -3.84 -23.43 -8.86
CA ALA A 19 -2.47 -23.07 -8.51
C ALA A 19 -2.25 -23.06 -6.99
N PHE A 20 -3.17 -22.49 -6.22
CA PHE A 20 -3.09 -22.46 -4.77
C PHE A 20 -3.12 -23.86 -4.15
N VAL A 21 -4.00 -24.74 -4.63
CA VAL A 21 -4.06 -26.14 -4.17
C VAL A 21 -2.77 -26.89 -4.46
N ARG A 22 -2.19 -26.75 -5.67
CA ARG A 22 -0.92 -27.40 -6.02
C ARG A 22 0.23 -26.90 -5.14
N ASN A 23 0.33 -25.58 -4.96
CA ASN A 23 1.43 -24.97 -4.19
C ASN A 23 1.35 -25.33 -2.70
N THR A 24 0.14 -25.34 -2.12
CA THR A 24 -0.04 -25.73 -0.71
C THR A 24 0.28 -27.21 -0.49
N ALA A 25 -0.13 -28.09 -1.42
CA ALA A 25 0.23 -29.50 -1.39
C ALA A 25 1.75 -29.73 -1.48
N ALA A 26 2.46 -28.97 -2.32
CA ALA A 26 3.92 -29.03 -2.43
C ALA A 26 4.63 -28.63 -1.11
N LEU A 27 4.00 -27.78 -0.30
CA LEU A 27 4.48 -27.39 1.04
C LEU A 27 4.01 -28.33 2.15
N GLY A 28 3.28 -29.42 1.82
CA GLY A 28 2.70 -30.32 2.81
C GLY A 28 1.56 -29.71 3.63
N LEU A 29 0.93 -28.64 3.13
CA LEU A 29 -0.16 -27.93 3.79
C LEU A 29 -1.49 -28.15 3.07
N THR A 30 -2.59 -28.06 3.82
CA THR A 30 -3.91 -27.90 3.20
C THR A 30 -4.15 -26.43 2.84
N PRO A 31 -4.98 -26.12 1.83
CA PRO A 31 -5.37 -24.75 1.51
C PRO A 31 -5.87 -23.97 2.73
N SER A 32 -6.73 -24.61 3.54
CA SER A 32 -7.25 -23.99 4.77
C SER A 32 -6.18 -23.71 5.81
N ALA A 33 -5.19 -24.61 5.97
CA ALA A 33 -4.06 -24.37 6.87
C ALA A 33 -3.20 -23.20 6.39
N ALA A 34 -2.93 -23.12 5.08
CA ALA A 34 -2.19 -22.01 4.50
C ALA A 34 -2.90 -20.66 4.69
N ILE A 35 -4.23 -20.60 4.49
CA ILE A 35 -5.01 -19.38 4.76
C ILE A 35 -4.96 -19.00 6.24
N LYS A 36 -5.04 -19.96 7.17
CA LYS A 36 -4.91 -19.68 8.61
C LYS A 36 -3.55 -19.09 8.96
N VAL A 37 -2.47 -19.66 8.41
CA VAL A 37 -1.11 -19.13 8.61
C VAL A 37 -1.02 -17.72 8.03
N PHE A 38 -1.53 -17.50 6.81
CA PHE A 38 -1.55 -16.17 6.20
C PHE A 38 -2.29 -15.14 7.07
N VAL A 39 -3.51 -15.45 7.52
CA VAL A 39 -4.31 -14.53 8.36
C VAL A 39 -3.60 -14.26 9.69
N HIS A 40 -2.96 -15.27 10.29
CA HIS A 40 -2.20 -15.10 11.51
C HIS A 40 -1.03 -14.14 11.32
N MET A 41 -0.17 -14.40 10.32
CA MET A 41 0.98 -13.55 10.01
C MET A 41 0.57 -12.14 9.61
N PHE A 42 -0.51 -12.00 8.84
CA PHE A 42 -1.02 -10.70 8.42
C PHE A 42 -1.41 -9.83 9.62
N ASN A 43 -2.10 -10.43 10.59
CA ASN A 43 -2.50 -9.72 11.81
C ASN A 43 -1.31 -9.43 12.73
N GLU A 44 -0.36 -10.37 12.85
CA GLU A 44 0.85 -10.20 13.65
C GLU A 44 1.72 -9.04 13.14
N CYS A 45 1.85 -8.91 11.81
CA CYS A 45 2.60 -7.83 11.17
C CYS A 45 1.81 -6.51 11.02
N GLY A 46 0.50 -6.50 11.29
CA GLY A 46 -0.38 -5.35 11.01
C GLY A 46 -0.56 -5.06 9.51
N GLY A 47 -0.34 -6.06 8.65
CA GLY A 47 -0.32 -5.91 7.20
C GLY A 47 0.31 -7.12 6.52
N PHE A 48 0.58 -7.03 5.21
CA PHE A 48 1.19 -8.14 4.49
C PHE A 48 2.61 -8.46 5.02
N PRO A 49 2.93 -9.75 5.25
CA PRO A 49 4.21 -10.16 5.81
C PRO A 49 5.36 -10.15 4.79
N PHE A 50 5.08 -9.73 3.55
CA PHE A 50 6.05 -9.53 2.48
C PHE A 50 5.81 -8.16 1.85
N GLU A 51 6.85 -7.61 1.24
CA GLU A 51 6.79 -6.32 0.60
C GLU A 51 5.85 -6.37 -0.62
N VAL A 52 4.61 -5.88 -0.46
CA VAL A 52 3.62 -5.74 -1.55
C VAL A 52 3.93 -4.47 -2.34
N ARG A 53 5.18 -4.30 -2.74
CA ARG A 53 5.47 -3.34 -3.79
C ARG A 53 5.03 -3.99 -5.08
N ARG A 54 3.93 -3.52 -5.66
CA ARG A 54 3.81 -3.54 -7.12
C ARG A 54 5.14 -2.93 -7.59
N GLN A 55 5.95 -3.67 -8.34
CA GLN A 55 7.05 -3.06 -9.08
C GLN A 55 6.39 -2.01 -9.96
N VAL A 56 6.32 -0.78 -9.45
CA VAL A 56 6.33 0.39 -10.31
C VAL A 56 7.65 0.21 -11.02
N SER A 57 7.59 -0.12 -12.30
CA SER A 57 8.80 -0.21 -13.10
C SER A 57 9.60 1.07 -12.86
N ASP A 58 10.92 0.92 -12.75
CA ASP A 58 11.86 1.98 -12.38
C ASP A 58 11.65 3.29 -13.18
N GLU A 59 11.00 3.17 -14.35
CA GLU A 59 10.56 4.25 -15.23
C GLU A 59 9.63 5.32 -14.62
N ALA A 60 8.94 5.07 -13.51
CA ALA A 60 8.07 6.09 -12.89
C ALA A 60 8.63 6.71 -11.60
N THR A 61 9.83 6.31 -11.14
CA THR A 61 10.52 7.01 -10.04
C THR A 61 11.61 7.92 -10.62
N THR A 62 11.21 9.11 -11.08
CA THR A 62 12.18 10.16 -11.38
C THR A 62 12.71 10.72 -10.06
N TYR A 63 13.87 10.24 -9.61
CA TYR A 63 14.63 10.94 -8.58
C TYR A 63 15.08 12.29 -9.15
N LEU A 64 14.82 13.38 -8.43
CA LEU A 64 15.43 14.67 -8.75
C LEU A 64 16.94 14.56 -8.58
N SER A 65 17.71 15.17 -9.49
CA SER A 65 19.16 15.30 -9.28
C SER A 65 19.44 16.07 -7.99
N ALA A 66 20.65 15.95 -7.43
CA ALA A 66 21.02 16.70 -6.22
C ALA A 66 20.88 18.22 -6.43
N ASP A 67 21.22 18.71 -7.62
CA ASP A 67 21.03 20.11 -8.02
C ASP A 67 19.54 20.49 -8.11
N ASP A 68 18.71 19.66 -8.72
CA ASP A 68 17.27 19.93 -8.84
C ASP A 68 16.57 19.89 -7.48
N TYR A 69 16.97 18.96 -6.61
CA TYR A 69 16.49 18.89 -5.24
C TYR A 69 16.90 20.15 -4.45
N GLY A 70 18.16 20.57 -4.58
CA GLY A 70 18.65 21.79 -3.95
C GLY A 70 17.88 23.03 -4.42
N ARG A 71 17.59 23.14 -5.72
CA ARG A 71 16.78 24.22 -6.29
C ARG A 71 15.34 24.19 -5.77
N PHE A 72 14.72 23.02 -5.69
CA PHE A 72 13.38 22.86 -5.15
C PHE A 72 13.32 23.24 -3.66
N ALA A 73 14.24 22.73 -2.84
CA ALA A 73 14.30 23.03 -1.41
C ALA A 73 14.51 24.53 -1.16
N SER A 74 15.42 25.16 -1.91
CA SER A 74 15.66 26.61 -1.81
C SER A 74 14.44 27.44 -2.22
N ALA A 75 13.60 26.93 -3.13
CA ALA A 75 12.36 27.59 -3.53
C ALA A 75 11.28 27.53 -2.44
N LEU A 76 11.30 26.52 -1.56
CA LEU A 76 10.38 26.43 -0.41
C LEU A 76 10.72 27.43 0.70
N ASP A 77 12.01 27.73 0.90
CA ASP A 77 12.46 28.75 1.86
C ASP A 77 12.34 30.19 1.32
N SER A 78 12.06 30.33 0.01
CA SER A 78 11.81 31.65 -0.57
C SER A 78 10.47 32.19 -0.11
N ALA A 79 10.42 33.48 0.25
CA ALA A 79 9.18 34.13 0.62
C ALA A 79 8.15 33.96 -0.50
N MET A 80 6.99 33.39 -0.17
CA MET A 80 5.88 33.19 -1.10
C MET A 80 5.56 34.49 -1.84
N PRO A 81 5.53 34.51 -3.18
CA PRO A 81 5.21 35.72 -3.93
C PRO A 81 3.86 36.29 -3.51
N VAL A 82 3.77 37.62 -3.39
CA VAL A 82 2.53 38.31 -2.97
C VAL A 82 1.34 37.92 -3.84
N ALA A 83 1.55 37.76 -5.15
CA ALA A 83 0.51 37.29 -6.07
C ALA A 83 0.00 35.87 -5.73
N THR A 84 0.85 34.99 -5.23
CA THR A 84 0.47 33.64 -4.77
C THR A 84 -0.25 33.70 -3.42
N GLN A 85 0.15 34.61 -2.53
CA GLN A 85 -0.57 34.86 -1.26
C GLN A 85 -1.99 35.39 -1.51
N GLU A 86 -2.14 36.34 -2.44
CA GLU A 86 -3.44 36.90 -2.84
C GLU A 86 -4.37 35.82 -3.44
N LEU A 87 -3.81 34.87 -4.21
CA LEU A 87 -4.58 33.75 -4.76
C LEU A 87 -5.01 32.76 -3.68
N LEU A 88 -4.11 32.40 -2.74
CA LEU A 88 -4.43 31.50 -1.62
C LEU A 88 -5.42 32.14 -0.63
N GLY A 89 -5.39 33.47 -0.48
CA GLY A 89 -6.34 34.20 0.36
C GLY A 89 -7.75 34.32 -0.23
N ARG A 90 -7.93 34.08 -1.54
CA ARG A 90 -9.25 34.17 -2.21
C ARG A 90 -10.10 32.90 -2.09
N GLU A 91 -9.51 31.75 -1.79
CA GLU A 91 -10.21 30.48 -1.65
C GLU A 91 -9.87 29.80 -0.33
N PHE A 92 -10.49 30.24 0.78
CA PHE A 92 -10.79 29.39 1.94
C PHE A 92 -11.83 30.10 2.85
N SER A 93 -13.03 30.30 2.32
CA SER A 93 -14.22 30.49 3.16
C SER A 93 -14.81 29.12 3.42
N TRP A 94 -14.52 28.53 4.59
CA TRP A 94 -15.33 27.43 5.09
C TRP A 94 -16.70 28.02 5.43
N GLU A 95 -17.70 27.85 4.57
CA GLU A 95 -19.09 28.03 4.97
C GLU A 95 -19.39 26.98 6.05
N GLY A 96 -19.59 27.46 7.29
CA GLY A 96 -20.10 26.69 8.42
C GLY A 96 -21.61 26.77 8.51
#